data_AF-A0A954YN95-F1
#
_entry.id   AF-A0A954YN95-F1
#
_cell.length_a   1.000
_cell.length_b   1.000
_cell.length_c   1.000
_cell.angle_alpha   90.00
_cell.angle_beta   90.00
_cell.angle_gamma   90.00
#
_symmetry.space_group_name_H-M   'P 1'
#
loop_
_entity.id
_entity.type
_entity.pdbx_description
1 polymer ?
#
loop_
_entity_poly.entity_id
_entity_poly.type
_entity_poly.pdbx_seq_one_letter_code
_entity_poly.pdbx_strand_id
1 'polypeptide(L)'
;MDKRLAQWVETIKGAFRDGPPNGWILGWPEKRHAEALARLTAPGEFFNKTSFDYWFCNTYEVYYPNSSVSNVKLTIQISFIVDAFEVYWDTYIKGAAVKPHGQVSIDDLKIDITQNVCSYLESQGFVQVPDEWDGLKIPDVKLELSEPEDVTLNKCLFRDFDG
;
A
#
# COMPACT_ATOMS: atom_id res chain seq x y z
N MET A 1 -19.34 4.37 14.28
CA MET A 1 -17.91 4.29 13.94
C MET A 1 -17.46 2.87 14.24
N ASP A 2 -16.86 2.19 13.28
CA ASP A 2 -16.29 0.85 13.47
C ASP A 2 -15.26 0.89 14.62
N LYS A 3 -15.30 -0.08 15.53
CA LYS A 3 -14.39 -0.15 16.68
C LYS A 3 -12.93 -0.28 16.24
N ARG A 4 -12.65 -0.98 15.13
CA ARG A 4 -11.31 -1.12 14.57
C ARG A 4 -10.82 0.20 14.01
N LEU A 5 -11.67 0.89 13.25
CA LEU A 5 -11.33 2.19 12.68
C LEU A 5 -10.93 3.19 13.77
N ALA A 6 -11.73 3.26 14.84
CA ALA A 6 -11.42 4.13 15.98
C ALA A 6 -10.06 3.80 16.60
N GLN A 7 -9.74 2.51 16.75
CA GLN A 7 -8.45 2.06 17.28
C GLN A 7 -7.28 2.42 16.36
N TRP A 8 -7.45 2.29 15.04
CA TRP A 8 -6.42 2.68 14.07
C TRP A 8 -6.17 4.18 14.09
N VAL A 9 -7.23 5.00 14.12
CA VAL A 9 -7.13 6.46 14.20
C VAL A 9 -6.31 6.87 15.44
N GLU A 10 -6.61 6.30 16.61
CA GLU A 10 -5.86 6.60 17.83
C GLU A 10 -4.40 6.14 17.75
N THR A 11 -4.14 4.98 17.15
CA THR A 11 -2.78 4.45 16.98
C THR A 11 -1.95 5.35 16.05
N ILE A 12 -2.55 5.77 14.93
CA ILE A 12 -1.95 6.73 13.98
C ILE A 12 -1.64 8.04 14.69
N LYS A 13 -2.61 8.66 15.36
CA LYS A 13 -2.37 9.91 16.11
C LYS A 13 -1.27 9.76 17.16
N GLY A 14 -1.18 8.59 17.80
CA GLY A 14 -0.09 8.25 18.70
C GLY A 14 1.27 8.20 18.01
N ALA A 15 1.36 7.50 16.87
CA ALA A 15 2.59 7.33 16.11
C ALA A 15 3.12 8.65 15.51
N PHE A 16 2.22 9.56 15.13
CA PHE A 16 2.57 10.85 14.52
C PHE A 16 2.76 12.00 15.53
N ARG A 17 2.61 11.74 16.84
CA ARG A 17 2.63 12.78 17.88
C ARG A 17 3.91 13.61 17.88
N ASP A 18 5.04 12.94 17.67
CA ASP A 18 6.38 13.54 17.70
C ASP A 18 6.96 13.77 16.30
N GLY A 19 6.12 13.66 15.26
CA GLY A 19 6.48 13.72 13.85
C GLY A 19 6.19 12.41 13.10
N PRO A 20 6.36 12.39 11.76
CA PRO A 20 6.11 11.21 10.96
C PRO A 20 7.00 10.02 11.38
N PRO A 21 6.44 8.82 11.56
CA PRO A 21 7.22 7.65 11.92
C PRO A 21 8.12 7.24 10.76
N ASN A 22 9.36 6.82 11.06
CA ASN A 22 10.33 6.39 10.05
C ASN A 22 10.72 4.92 10.25
N GLY A 23 10.60 4.12 9.19
CA GLY A 23 10.85 2.69 9.24
C GLY A 23 12.28 2.32 9.64
N TRP A 24 13.30 3.12 9.31
CA TRP A 24 14.68 2.87 9.74
C TRP A 24 14.85 3.07 11.24
N ILE A 25 14.26 4.14 11.79
CA ILE A 25 14.32 4.45 13.23
C ILE A 25 13.60 3.37 14.04
N LEU A 26 12.48 2.87 13.52
CA LEU A 26 11.69 1.81 14.14
C LEU A 26 12.30 0.40 13.98
N GLY A 27 13.42 0.27 13.26
CA GLY A 27 14.04 -1.03 12.98
C GLY A 27 13.18 -1.94 12.11
N TRP A 28 12.29 -1.37 11.29
CA TRP A 28 11.39 -2.13 10.44
C TRP A 28 12.15 -2.78 9.28
N PRO A 29 11.97 -4.09 9.01
CA PRO A 29 12.71 -4.76 7.94
C PRO A 29 12.28 -4.28 6.55
N GLU A 30 13.20 -3.73 5.77
CA GLU A 30 12.94 -3.20 4.41
C GLU A 30 12.41 -4.27 3.42
N LYS A 31 12.74 -5.54 3.65
CA LYS A 31 12.37 -6.68 2.79
C LYS A 31 11.32 -7.60 3.43
N ARG A 32 10.58 -7.11 4.43
CA ARG A 32 9.62 -7.93 5.19
C ARG A 32 8.59 -8.56 4.25
N HIS A 33 8.44 -9.88 4.28
CA HIS A 33 7.55 -10.66 3.40
C HIS A 33 7.92 -10.71 1.91
N ALA A 34 8.99 -10.04 1.45
CA ALA A 34 9.33 -9.92 0.02
C ALA A 34 9.48 -11.29 -0.67
N GLU A 35 10.14 -12.25 -0.02
CA GLU A 35 10.39 -13.58 -0.61
C GLU A 35 9.10 -14.39 -0.82
N ALA A 36 8.18 -14.32 0.14
CA ALA A 36 6.89 -15.02 0.04
C ALA A 36 6.00 -14.36 -1.02
N LEU A 37 5.94 -13.03 -1.04
CA LEU A 37 5.17 -12.29 -2.03
C LEU A 37 5.69 -12.55 -3.44
N ALA A 38 7.00 -12.52 -3.67
CA ALA A 38 7.61 -12.82 -4.96
C ALA A 38 7.23 -14.22 -5.48
N ARG A 39 7.11 -15.22 -4.59
CA ARG A 39 6.62 -16.56 -4.97
C ARG A 39 5.13 -16.57 -5.32
N LEU A 40 4.31 -15.90 -4.53
CA LEU A 40 2.85 -15.85 -4.72
C LEU A 40 2.45 -15.09 -5.99
N THR A 41 3.29 -14.15 -6.42
CA THR A 41 3.05 -13.32 -7.59
C THR A 41 3.85 -13.78 -8.82
N ALA A 42 4.43 -14.99 -8.79
CA ALA A 42 5.01 -15.56 -9.99
C ALA A 42 3.91 -15.86 -11.02
N PRO A 43 4.14 -15.65 -12.33
CA PRO A 43 5.41 -15.35 -12.98
C PRO A 43 5.73 -13.85 -13.16
N GLY A 44 5.04 -12.95 -12.44
CA GLY A 44 5.24 -11.51 -12.57
C GLY A 44 6.64 -11.04 -12.18
N GLU A 45 7.10 -9.94 -12.78
CA GLU A 45 8.39 -9.33 -12.45
C GLU A 45 8.26 -8.54 -11.15
N PHE A 46 8.91 -9.02 -10.09
CA PHE A 46 8.77 -8.51 -8.72
C PHE A 46 9.85 -7.47 -8.37
N PHE A 47 9.42 -6.33 -7.83
CA PHE A 47 10.30 -5.27 -7.35
C PHE A 47 9.96 -4.86 -5.91
N ASN A 48 10.99 -4.74 -5.07
CA ASN A 48 10.86 -4.01 -3.82
C ASN A 48 11.06 -2.51 -4.09
N LYS A 49 10.07 -1.71 -3.75
CA LYS A 49 10.09 -0.24 -3.86
C LYS A 49 10.12 0.45 -2.51
N THR A 50 10.23 -0.30 -1.41
CA THR A 50 10.28 0.25 -0.05
C THR A 50 11.34 1.35 0.06
N SER A 51 10.90 2.54 0.42
CA SER A 51 11.72 3.66 0.93
C SER A 51 11.05 4.13 2.21
N PHE A 52 11.79 4.65 3.19
CA PHE A 52 11.20 5.23 4.40
C PHE A 52 11.37 6.75 4.48
N ASP A 53 11.77 7.40 3.38
CA ASP A 53 11.92 8.86 3.35
C ASP A 53 10.56 9.55 3.55
N TYR A 54 9.52 9.03 2.89
CA TYR A 54 8.15 9.54 2.97
C TYR A 54 7.09 8.43 2.99
N TRP A 55 7.51 7.16 3.11
CA TRP A 55 6.58 6.03 3.15
C TRP A 55 6.61 5.38 4.53
N PHE A 56 5.42 5.05 4.99
CA PHE A 56 5.12 4.43 6.27
C PHE A 56 4.84 2.92 6.15
N CYS A 57 5.36 2.31 5.09
CA CYS A 57 5.07 0.93 4.72
C CYS A 57 6.22 0.25 3.96
N ASN A 58 6.18 -1.08 3.87
CA ASN A 58 6.83 -1.78 2.76
C ASN A 58 5.96 -1.68 1.51
N THR A 59 6.58 -1.48 0.35
CA THR A 59 5.87 -1.42 -0.92
C THR A 59 6.53 -2.33 -1.95
N TYR A 60 5.71 -3.13 -2.58
CA TYR A 60 6.11 -4.06 -3.62
C TYR A 60 5.29 -3.79 -4.87
N GLU A 61 5.96 -3.89 -6.02
CA GLU A 61 5.33 -3.75 -7.32
C GLU A 61 5.62 -5.00 -8.14
N VAL A 62 4.58 -5.56 -8.75
CA VAL A 62 4.69 -6.73 -9.61
C VAL A 62 4.11 -6.43 -10.97
N TYR A 63 4.95 -6.58 -11.98
CA TYR A 63 4.61 -6.21 -13.35
C TYR A 63 4.25 -7.44 -14.17
N TYR A 64 3.13 -7.36 -14.88
CA TYR A 64 2.68 -8.39 -15.81
C TYR A 64 2.48 -7.79 -17.20
N PRO A 65 2.94 -8.47 -18.25
CA PRO A 65 2.58 -8.11 -19.61
C PRO A 65 1.07 -8.36 -19.81
N ASN A 66 0.34 -7.38 -20.32
CA ASN A 66 -1.10 -7.51 -20.59
C ASN A 66 -1.40 -7.49 -22.10
N SER A 67 -0.72 -6.64 -22.88
CA SER A 67 -0.77 -6.61 -24.34
C SER A 67 0.50 -5.97 -24.92
N SER A 68 0.56 -5.81 -26.26
CA SER A 68 1.64 -5.07 -26.92
C SER A 68 1.66 -3.57 -26.60
N VAL A 69 0.59 -3.01 -26.03
CA VAL A 69 0.40 -1.56 -25.83
C VAL A 69 0.24 -1.18 -24.36
N SER A 70 -0.32 -2.06 -23.53
CA SER A 70 -0.54 -1.82 -22.10
C SER A 70 0.03 -2.94 -21.26
N ASN A 71 0.65 -2.57 -20.14
CA ASN A 71 1.05 -3.49 -19.09
C ASN A 71 0.23 -3.21 -17.83
N VAL A 72 0.16 -4.19 -16.95
CA VAL A 72 -0.52 -4.06 -15.67
C VAL A 72 0.48 -4.27 -14.54
N LYS A 73 0.21 -3.60 -13.43
CA LYS A 73 1.06 -3.62 -12.24
C LYS A 73 0.18 -3.89 -11.03
N LEU A 74 0.55 -4.88 -10.23
CA LEU A 74 0.03 -5.09 -8.89
C LEU A 74 0.88 -4.28 -7.91
N THR A 75 0.27 -3.42 -7.12
CA THR A 75 0.91 -2.75 -5.99
C THR A 75 0.45 -3.42 -4.69
N ILE A 76 1.39 -3.73 -3.81
CA ILE A 76 1.15 -4.30 -2.48
C ILE A 76 1.83 -3.39 -1.47
N GLN A 77 1.09 -2.85 -0.51
CA GLN A 77 1.63 -2.01 0.55
C GLN A 77 1.28 -2.59 1.91
N ILE A 78 2.25 -2.60 2.83
CA ILE A 78 2.12 -3.18 4.17
C ILE A 78 2.57 -2.13 5.18
N SER A 79 1.63 -1.57 5.93
CA SER A 79 1.92 -0.54 6.92
C SER A 79 2.78 -1.09 8.06
N PHE A 80 3.66 -0.25 8.60
CA PHE A 80 4.37 -0.54 9.84
C PHE A 80 3.81 0.21 11.06
N ILE A 81 2.75 1.00 10.88
CA ILE A 81 2.09 1.76 11.97
C ILE A 81 1.01 0.91 12.64
N VAL A 82 0.22 0.21 11.85
CA VAL A 82 -0.77 -0.79 12.27
C VAL A 82 -0.67 -1.99 11.36
N ASP A 83 -1.25 -3.12 11.77
CA ASP A 83 -1.32 -4.34 10.97
C ASP A 83 -2.31 -4.20 9.80
N ALA A 84 -2.01 -3.31 8.86
CA ALA A 84 -2.83 -2.98 7.69
C ALA A 84 -2.09 -3.21 6.37
N PHE A 85 -2.82 -3.57 5.34
CA PHE A 85 -2.30 -3.67 3.98
C PHE A 85 -3.29 -3.17 2.93
N GLU A 86 -2.78 -2.78 1.77
CA GLU A 86 -3.58 -2.56 0.56
C GLU A 86 -2.97 -3.31 -0.64
N VAL A 87 -3.85 -3.77 -1.54
CA VAL A 87 -3.48 -4.46 -2.77
C VAL A 87 -4.35 -3.91 -3.89
N TYR A 88 -3.74 -3.40 -4.96
CA TYR A 88 -4.48 -2.82 -6.08
C TYR A 88 -3.73 -2.96 -7.40
N TRP A 89 -4.48 -2.86 -8.50
CA TRP A 89 -3.96 -2.99 -9.87
C TRP A 89 -4.01 -1.67 -10.62
N ASP A 90 -2.92 -1.31 -11.29
CA ASP A 90 -2.82 -0.16 -12.18
C ASP A 90 -2.46 -0.58 -13.60
N THR A 91 -2.86 0.22 -14.59
CA THR A 91 -2.27 0.15 -15.94
C THR A 91 -1.08 1.10 -16.08
N TYR A 92 -0.07 0.70 -16.84
CA TYR A 92 0.99 1.61 -17.25
C TYR A 92 1.40 1.37 -18.71
N ILE A 93 1.95 2.40 -19.34
CA ILE A 93 2.51 2.35 -20.69
C ILE A 93 4.02 2.38 -20.55
N LYS A 94 4.72 1.38 -21.11
CA LYS A 94 6.19 1.30 -21.06
C LYS A 94 6.78 2.55 -21.75
N GLY A 95 7.46 3.41 -20.98
CA GLY A 95 8.09 4.64 -21.49
C GLY A 95 7.26 5.94 -21.34
N ALA A 96 6.09 5.89 -20.72
CA ALA A 96 5.33 7.07 -20.31
C ALA A 96 4.98 7.01 -18.82
N ALA A 97 4.77 8.18 -18.20
CA ALA A 97 4.35 8.27 -16.80
C ALA A 97 3.07 7.45 -16.55
N VAL A 98 3.05 6.75 -15.42
CA VAL A 98 1.91 5.97 -14.92
C VAL A 98 0.68 6.88 -14.91
N LYS A 99 -0.40 6.48 -15.59
CA LYS A 99 -1.67 7.20 -15.49
C LYS A 99 -2.45 6.64 -14.29
N PRO A 100 -3.00 7.50 -13.41
CA PRO A 100 -3.76 7.01 -12.26
C PRO A 100 -5.04 6.31 -12.72
N HIS A 101 -5.37 5.22 -12.03
CA HIS A 101 -6.70 4.62 -11.91
C HIS A 101 -7.53 4.51 -13.20
N GLY A 102 -7.09 3.64 -14.12
CA GLY A 102 -7.98 3.03 -15.10
C GLY A 102 -8.49 1.70 -14.56
N GLN A 103 -9.81 1.48 -14.56
CA GLN A 103 -10.42 0.20 -14.20
C GLN A 103 -9.91 -0.87 -15.18
N VAL A 104 -8.96 -1.69 -14.74
CA VAL A 104 -8.43 -2.79 -15.54
C VAL A 104 -9.47 -3.88 -15.59
N SER A 105 -9.77 -4.41 -16.78
CA SER A 105 -10.52 -5.66 -16.89
C SER A 105 -9.71 -6.75 -16.17
N ILE A 106 -10.25 -7.19 -15.03
CA ILE A 106 -9.68 -8.24 -14.20
C ILE A 106 -10.02 -9.56 -14.88
N ASP A 107 -9.02 -10.19 -15.49
CA ASP A 107 -9.08 -11.58 -15.94
C ASP A 107 -8.81 -12.50 -14.74
N ASP A 108 -9.18 -13.78 -14.87
CA ASP A 108 -9.14 -14.76 -13.77
C ASP A 108 -7.75 -14.83 -13.09
N LEU A 109 -6.66 -14.63 -13.85
CA LEU A 109 -5.30 -14.59 -13.32
C LEU A 109 -5.10 -13.47 -12.27
N LYS A 110 -5.66 -12.28 -12.50
CA LYS A 110 -5.55 -11.16 -11.55
C LYS A 110 -6.36 -11.42 -10.28
N ILE A 111 -7.48 -12.15 -10.39
CA ILE A 111 -8.30 -12.56 -9.22
C ILE A 111 -7.50 -13.51 -8.33
N ASP A 112 -6.97 -14.60 -8.90
CA ASP A 112 -6.24 -15.63 -8.15
C ASP A 112 -5.02 -15.06 -7.44
N ILE A 113 -4.23 -14.22 -8.13
CA ILE A 113 -3.03 -13.59 -7.55
C ILE A 113 -3.42 -12.65 -6.39
N THR A 114 -4.47 -11.83 -6.58
CA THR A 114 -4.95 -10.93 -5.52
C THR A 114 -5.39 -11.71 -4.30
N GLN A 115 -6.21 -12.76 -4.50
CA GLN A 115 -6.68 -13.61 -3.41
C GLN A 115 -5.54 -14.32 -2.67
N ASN A 116 -4.54 -14.82 -3.38
CA ASN A 116 -3.38 -15.47 -2.80
C ASN A 116 -2.54 -14.50 -1.94
N VAL A 117 -2.33 -13.27 -2.42
CA VAL A 117 -1.64 -12.22 -1.68
C VAL A 117 -2.43 -11.82 -0.44
N CYS A 118 -3.73 -11.51 -0.57
CA CYS A 118 -4.58 -11.14 0.55
C CYS A 118 -4.61 -12.24 1.61
N SER A 119 -4.88 -13.50 1.20
CA SER A 119 -4.95 -14.64 2.12
C SER A 119 -3.63 -14.85 2.87
N TYR A 120 -2.49 -14.67 2.19
CA TYR A 120 -1.19 -14.76 2.84
C TYR A 120 -1.01 -13.63 3.88
N LEU A 121 -1.28 -12.37 3.54
CA LEU A 121 -1.11 -11.26 4.47
C LEU A 121 -2.07 -11.35 5.68
N GLU A 122 -3.31 -11.78 5.45
CA GLU A 122 -4.27 -12.08 6.52
C GLU A 122 -3.77 -13.20 7.44
N SER A 123 -3.15 -14.25 6.90
CA SER A 123 -2.54 -15.31 7.71
C SER A 123 -1.35 -14.82 8.56
N GLN A 124 -0.73 -13.71 8.18
CA GLN A 124 0.34 -13.06 8.94
C GLN A 124 -0.20 -12.06 9.99
N GLY A 125 -1.52 -11.90 10.09
CA GLY A 125 -2.18 -11.04 11.05
C GLY A 125 -2.51 -9.63 10.55
N PHE A 126 -2.23 -9.31 9.28
CA PHE A 126 -2.60 -8.03 8.69
C PHE A 126 -4.08 -8.01 8.26
N VAL A 127 -4.63 -6.80 8.14
CA VAL A 127 -6.01 -6.57 7.71
C VAL A 127 -6.02 -5.69 6.47
N GLN A 128 -6.77 -6.08 5.44
CA GLN A 128 -6.95 -5.24 4.25
C GLN A 128 -7.69 -3.96 4.63
N VAL A 129 -7.19 -2.81 4.18
CA VAL A 129 -7.91 -1.53 4.33
C VAL A 129 -9.21 -1.62 3.52
N PRO A 130 -10.39 -1.44 4.15
CA PRO A 130 -11.66 -1.44 3.43
C PRO A 130 -11.78 -0.23 2.49
N ASP A 131 -12.36 -0.44 1.31
CA ASP A 131 -12.56 0.61 0.29
C ASP A 131 -13.37 1.79 0.85
N GLU A 132 -14.31 1.56 1.77
CA GLU A 132 -15.09 2.63 2.39
C GLU A 132 -14.28 3.53 3.34
N TRP A 133 -13.04 3.16 3.69
CA TRP A 133 -12.13 3.99 4.47
C TRP A 133 -11.18 4.79 3.59
N ASP A 134 -11.17 4.55 2.28
CA ASP A 134 -10.40 5.37 1.34
C ASP A 134 -10.86 6.83 1.42
N GLY A 135 -9.88 7.75 1.38
CA GLY A 135 -10.12 9.18 1.50
C GLY A 135 -10.58 9.67 2.88
N LEU A 136 -10.75 8.80 3.88
CA LEU A 136 -11.15 9.21 5.23
C LEU A 136 -10.10 10.15 5.82
N LYS A 137 -10.51 11.37 6.19
CA LYS A 137 -9.61 12.37 6.76
C LYS A 137 -9.23 12.05 8.20
N ILE A 138 -7.95 12.24 8.53
CA ILE A 138 -7.42 12.06 9.88
C ILE A 138 -7.04 13.44 10.44
N PRO A 139 -7.92 14.10 11.20
CA PRO A 139 -7.63 15.41 11.74
C PRO A 139 -6.45 15.34 12.73
N ASP A 140 -5.76 16.46 12.88
CA ASP A 140 -4.65 16.67 13.83
C ASP A 140 -3.36 15.89 13.54
N VAL A 141 -3.29 15.14 12.43
CA VAL A 141 -2.03 14.57 11.92
C VAL A 141 -1.41 15.56 10.94
N LYS A 142 -0.10 15.76 11.07
CA LYS A 142 0.69 16.59 10.16
C LYS A 142 1.62 15.70 9.36
N LEU A 143 1.48 15.81 8.04
CA LEU A 143 2.36 15.22 7.06
C LEU A 143 3.27 16.32 6.49
N GLU A 144 4.41 15.95 5.94
CA GLU A 144 5.42 16.90 5.46
C GLU A 144 5.06 17.45 4.07
N LEU A 145 4.48 16.60 3.21
CA LEU A 145 4.19 16.90 1.81
C LEU A 145 2.70 17.15 1.54
N SER A 146 1.83 16.92 2.53
CA SER A 146 0.39 17.12 2.40
C SER A 146 -0.11 18.29 3.24
N GLU A 147 -1.01 19.10 2.67
CA GLU A 147 -1.77 20.07 3.44
C GLU A 147 -2.70 19.37 4.45
N PRO A 148 -3.04 20.00 5.59
CA PRO A 148 -3.85 19.38 6.64
C PRO A 148 -5.19 18.81 6.15
N GLU A 149 -5.84 19.49 5.20
CA GLU A 149 -7.08 19.05 4.57
C GLU A 149 -6.91 17.82 3.68
N ASP A 150 -5.69 17.49 3.27
CA ASP A 150 -5.36 16.38 2.38
C ASP A 150 -4.83 15.14 3.10
N VAL A 151 -4.71 15.20 4.42
CA VAL A 151 -4.28 14.08 5.27
C VAL A 151 -5.40 13.04 5.40
N THR A 152 -5.22 11.90 4.74
CA THR A 152 -6.16 10.77 4.76
C THR A 152 -5.58 9.56 5.51
N LEU A 153 -6.44 8.59 5.83
CA LEU A 153 -6.06 7.32 6.43
C LEU A 153 -4.97 6.63 5.60
N ASN A 154 -5.16 6.48 4.29
CA ASN A 154 -4.18 5.80 3.43
C ASN A 154 -2.84 6.53 3.41
N LYS A 155 -2.83 7.88 3.37
CA LYS A 155 -1.58 8.63 3.47
C LYS A 155 -0.86 8.37 4.78
N CYS A 156 -1.59 8.38 5.90
CA CYS A 156 -1.05 8.07 7.22
C CYS A 156 -0.55 6.62 7.33
N LEU A 157 -1.19 5.66 6.67
CA LEU A 157 -0.81 4.25 6.72
C LEU A 157 0.37 3.90 5.82
N PHE A 158 0.51 4.59 4.69
CA PHE A 158 1.37 4.13 3.62
C PHE A 158 2.36 5.15 3.08
N ARG A 159 1.94 6.34 2.65
CA ARG A 159 2.87 7.34 2.08
C ARG A 159 2.30 8.74 2.03
N ASP A 160 3.19 9.70 2.22
CA ASP A 160 2.92 11.13 2.12
C ASP A 160 3.22 11.63 0.70
N PHE A 161 2.50 11.13 -0.31
CA PHE A 161 2.64 11.60 -1.69
C PHE A 161 1.29 11.54 -2.41
N ASP A 162 1.00 12.56 -3.21
CA ASP A 162 -0.14 12.55 -4.13
C ASP A 162 0.24 11.78 -5.40
N GLY A 163 -0.40 10.63 -5.61
CA GLY A 163 -0.16 9.75 -6.76
C GLY A 163 -0.65 10.33 -8.08
#